data_AF-A0A1H6G7F6-F1
#
_entry.id   AF-A0A1H6G7F6-F1
#
_cell.length_a   1.000
_cell.length_b   1.000
_cell.length_c   1.000
_cell.angle_alpha   90.00
_cell.angle_beta   90.00
_cell.angle_gamma   90.00
#
_symmetry.space_group_name_H-M   'P 1'
#
loop_
_entity.id
_entity.type
_entity.pdbx_description
1 polymer ?
#
loop_
_entity_poly.entity_id
_entity_poly.type
_entity_poly.pdbx_seq_one_letter_code
_entity_poly.pdbx_strand_id
1 'polypeptide(L)'
;MKRFGGVLLTLVALAGCDRAPDNSDLADAEARGSREAAENGRIECALEGTKLFDRTCTVEEMSGEGGTILVVGRGNVGYRRLQITTDGRGVISADGAEPAKVSIVGNNMIEVAIGKDRYRLPANTGGVK
;
A
#
# COMPACT_ATOMS: atom_id res chain seq x y z
N MET A 1 -52.75 19.40 45.63
CA MET A 1 -52.72 18.16 44.82
C MET A 1 -52.89 18.50 43.35
N LYS A 2 -52.08 17.89 42.47
CA LYS A 2 -52.10 17.90 40.97
C LYS A 2 -51.65 19.21 40.28
N ARG A 3 -50.44 19.20 39.66
CA ARG A 3 -50.09 18.83 38.25
C ARG A 3 -50.64 19.91 37.30
N PHE A 4 -49.86 20.60 36.46
CA PHE A 4 -49.14 20.08 35.29
C PHE A 4 -47.88 20.93 34.99
N GLY A 5 -46.71 20.28 34.99
CA GLY A 5 -45.50 20.80 34.38
C GLY A 5 -45.34 20.26 32.96
N GLY A 6 -44.60 20.99 32.13
CA GLY A 6 -44.16 20.51 30.82
C GLY A 6 -44.48 21.49 29.70
N VAL A 7 -43.69 22.56 29.62
CA VAL A 7 -43.63 23.48 28.49
C VAL A 7 -43.13 22.71 27.24
N LEU A 8 -43.78 23.02 26.13
CA LEU A 8 -43.49 22.68 24.74
C LEU A 8 -42.03 22.93 24.31
N LEU A 9 -41.70 22.39 23.12
CA LEU A 9 -40.58 22.75 22.22
C LEU A 9 -39.21 22.21 22.68
N THR A 10 -38.44 21.42 21.92
CA THR A 10 -38.21 21.40 20.46
C THR A 10 -37.62 20.03 20.07
N LEU A 11 -38.32 19.26 19.24
CA LEU A 11 -37.71 18.14 18.50
C LEU A 11 -36.92 18.74 17.32
N VAL A 12 -35.60 18.79 17.47
CA VAL A 12 -34.67 19.10 16.38
C VAL A 12 -34.63 17.90 15.42
N ALA A 13 -34.78 18.22 14.13
CA ALA A 13 -34.94 17.30 13.02
C ALA A 13 -33.77 16.32 12.84
N LEU A 14 -34.07 15.01 12.82
CA LEU A 14 -33.22 14.02 12.16
C LEU A 14 -33.60 13.97 10.67
N ALA A 15 -32.97 14.81 9.85
CA ALA A 15 -33.02 14.70 8.41
C ALA A 15 -31.59 14.78 7.83
N GLY A 16 -31.12 13.66 7.28
CA GLY A 16 -29.89 13.55 6.48
C GLY A 16 -29.01 12.36 6.92
N CYS A 17 -28.62 11.40 6.08
CA CYS A 17 -28.75 11.25 4.63
C CYS A 17 -28.81 9.76 4.25
N ASP A 18 -29.84 9.41 3.47
CA ASP A 18 -29.84 8.28 2.55
C ASP A 18 -29.14 8.79 1.28
N ARG A 19 -27.83 8.55 1.15
CA ARG A 19 -27.08 8.81 -0.09
C ARG A 19 -26.31 7.54 -0.41
N ALA A 20 -26.78 6.81 -1.43
CA ALA A 20 -25.96 5.82 -2.09
C ALA A 20 -24.67 6.53 -2.58
N PRO A 21 -23.47 6.05 -2.22
CA PRO A 21 -22.24 6.71 -2.61
C PRO A 21 -22.13 6.74 -4.15
N ASP A 22 -21.79 7.90 -4.69
CA ASP A 22 -21.52 8.04 -6.12
C ASP A 22 -20.24 7.26 -6.47
N ASN A 23 -20.19 6.62 -7.63
CA ASN A 23 -19.01 5.84 -8.04
C ASN A 23 -17.76 6.73 -8.17
N SER A 24 -17.91 8.01 -8.47
CA SER A 24 -16.80 8.97 -8.47
C SER A 24 -16.26 9.23 -7.07
N ASP A 25 -17.13 9.38 -6.07
CA ASP A 25 -16.74 9.55 -4.67
C ASP A 25 -15.98 8.32 -4.14
N LEU A 26 -16.41 7.11 -4.55
CA LEU A 26 -15.70 5.86 -4.22
C LEU A 26 -14.32 5.81 -4.89
N ALA A 27 -14.23 6.11 -6.18
CA ALA A 27 -12.96 6.13 -6.91
C ALA A 27 -11.96 7.15 -6.32
N ASP A 28 -12.44 8.33 -5.92
CA ASP A 28 -11.62 9.34 -5.26
C ASP A 28 -11.18 8.93 -3.85
N ALA A 29 -12.03 8.20 -3.10
CA ALA A 29 -11.66 7.64 -1.80
C ALA A 29 -10.60 6.53 -1.95
N GLU A 30 -10.74 5.66 -2.95
CA GLU A 30 -9.76 4.62 -3.27
C GLU A 30 -8.41 5.20 -3.74
N ALA A 31 -8.46 6.25 -4.57
CA ALA A 31 -7.27 6.97 -5.00
C ALA A 31 -6.55 7.65 -3.83
N ARG A 32 -7.29 8.31 -2.92
CA ARG A 32 -6.74 8.91 -1.69
C ARG A 32 -6.12 7.87 -0.77
N GLY A 33 -6.84 6.79 -0.47
CA GLY A 33 -6.31 5.70 0.34
C GLY A 33 -5.10 5.01 -0.30
N SER A 34 -5.04 4.95 -1.63
CA SER A 34 -3.87 4.44 -2.35
C SER A 34 -2.67 5.38 -2.25
N ARG A 35 -2.87 6.70 -2.30
CA ARG A 35 -1.81 7.70 -2.12
C ARG A 35 -1.30 7.73 -0.68
N GLU A 36 -2.18 7.78 0.31
CA GLU A 36 -1.82 7.74 1.74
C GLU A 36 -1.10 6.45 2.12
N ALA A 37 -1.52 5.31 1.56
CA ALA A 37 -0.82 4.04 1.75
C ALA A 37 0.58 4.05 1.11
N ALA A 38 0.72 4.62 -0.08
CA ALA A 38 2.02 4.79 -0.73
C ALA A 38 2.94 5.72 0.08
N GLU A 39 2.42 6.80 0.66
CA GLU A 39 3.18 7.70 1.54
C GLU A 39 3.62 7.01 2.84
N ASN A 40 2.85 6.03 3.32
CA ASN A 40 3.19 5.20 4.48
C ASN A 40 4.06 3.98 4.14
N GLY A 41 4.64 3.92 2.93
CA GLY A 41 5.50 2.82 2.51
C GLY A 41 4.76 1.49 2.40
N ARG A 42 3.44 1.47 2.17
CA ARG A 42 2.66 0.24 2.00
C ARG A 42 2.57 -0.15 0.53
N ILE A 43 2.90 -1.40 0.23
CA ILE A 43 2.93 -1.95 -1.12
C ILE A 43 2.03 -3.17 -1.25
N GLU A 44 1.61 -3.44 -2.49
CA GLU A 44 0.92 -4.68 -2.83
C GLU A 44 1.90 -5.84 -2.85
N CYS A 45 1.52 -6.94 -2.21
CA CYS A 45 2.28 -8.16 -2.23
C CYS A 45 1.39 -9.40 -2.20
N ALA A 46 1.93 -10.48 -2.75
CA ALA A 46 1.38 -11.82 -2.66
C ALA A 46 2.50 -12.71 -2.09
N LEU A 47 2.40 -13.06 -0.81
CA LEU A 47 3.45 -13.78 -0.09
C LEU A 47 3.11 -15.27 0.00
N GLU A 48 4.13 -16.11 0.19
CA GLU A 48 3.98 -17.55 0.43
C GLU A 48 3.20 -18.29 -0.68
N GLY A 49 3.18 -17.73 -1.89
CA GLY A 49 2.50 -18.30 -3.06
C GLY A 49 1.02 -17.98 -3.14
N THR A 50 0.51 -17.00 -2.40
CA THR A 50 -0.87 -16.52 -2.59
C THR A 50 -1.08 -16.02 -4.02
N LYS A 51 -2.31 -16.17 -4.52
CA LYS A 51 -2.65 -15.69 -5.87
C LYS A 51 -2.99 -14.21 -5.89
N LEU A 52 -3.66 -13.75 -4.84
CA LEU A 52 -4.16 -12.39 -4.70
C LEU A 52 -3.08 -11.48 -4.10
N PHE A 53 -3.07 -10.24 -4.59
CA PHE A 53 -2.23 -9.17 -4.06
C PHE A 53 -3.03 -8.36 -3.05
N ASP A 54 -2.43 -8.12 -1.89
CA ASP A 54 -3.04 -7.33 -0.83
C ASP A 54 -2.15 -6.16 -0.42
N ARG A 55 -2.78 -5.02 -0.09
CA ARG A 55 -2.28 -3.73 0.45
C ARG A 55 -1.47 -3.77 1.74
N THR A 56 -0.56 -4.71 1.94
CA THR A 56 -0.25 -5.21 3.30
C THR A 56 1.22 -5.40 3.61
N CYS A 57 2.10 -5.37 2.62
CA CYS A 57 3.53 -5.31 2.87
C CYS A 57 3.98 -3.87 3.08
N THR A 58 5.13 -3.71 3.71
CA THR A 58 5.86 -2.44 3.78
C THR A 58 7.07 -2.46 2.86
N VAL A 59 7.52 -1.26 2.47
CA VAL A 59 8.81 -0.98 1.85
C VAL A 59 9.49 0.13 2.64
N GLU A 60 10.74 -0.10 3.01
CA GLU A 60 11.60 0.88 3.66
C GLU A 60 12.92 1.00 2.89
N GLU A 61 13.38 2.22 2.67
CA GLU A 61 14.66 2.48 2.01
C GLU A 61 15.78 2.67 3.05
N MET A 62 16.94 2.08 2.78
CA MET A 62 18.14 2.20 3.60
C MET A 62 19.38 2.40 2.72
N SER A 63 20.33 3.19 3.17
CA SER A 63 21.64 3.31 2.53
C SER A 63 22.48 2.06 2.81
N GLY A 64 22.98 1.40 1.76
CA GLY A 64 23.93 0.29 1.84
C GLY A 64 25.24 0.59 1.11
N GLU A 65 26.26 -0.24 1.35
CA GLU A 65 27.60 -0.10 0.76
C GLU A 65 27.57 -0.12 -0.78
N GLY A 66 26.63 -0.84 -1.38
CA GLY A 66 26.44 -0.91 -2.83
C GLY A 66 25.35 0.00 -3.41
N GLY A 67 24.75 0.89 -2.61
CA GLY A 67 23.63 1.74 -3.00
C GLY A 67 22.37 1.53 -2.16
N THR A 68 21.23 2.04 -2.62
CA THR A 68 19.97 1.98 -1.86
C THR A 68 19.47 0.53 -1.78
N ILE A 69 19.14 0.12 -0.56
CA ILE A 69 18.51 -1.15 -0.22
C ILE A 69 17.05 -0.90 0.15
N LEU A 70 16.15 -1.65 -0.47
CA LEU A 70 14.75 -1.73 -0.10
C LEU A 70 14.54 -2.94 0.80
N VAL A 71 13.96 -2.73 1.97
CA VAL A 71 13.48 -3.80 2.86
C VAL A 71 11.99 -3.96 2.63
N VAL A 72 11.58 -5.09 2.05
CA VAL A 72 10.18 -5.35 1.69
C VAL A 72 9.64 -6.56 2.44
N GLY A 73 8.40 -6.49 2.92
CA GLY A 73 7.80 -7.65 3.60
C GLY A 73 6.74 -7.29 4.62
N ARG A 74 6.52 -8.20 5.56
CA ARG A 74 5.52 -8.03 6.63
C ARG A 74 5.95 -8.80 7.88
N GLY A 75 5.74 -8.22 9.05
CA GLY A 75 6.26 -8.73 10.33
C GLY A 75 5.88 -10.16 10.70
N ASN A 76 4.77 -10.71 10.20
CA ASN A 76 4.34 -12.08 10.49
C ASN A 76 4.82 -13.13 9.46
N VAL A 77 5.40 -12.71 8.32
CA VAL A 77 5.90 -13.62 7.27
C VAL A 77 7.42 -13.52 7.15
N GLY A 78 7.94 -12.29 7.10
CA GLY A 78 9.36 -12.03 6.93
C GLY A 78 9.62 -10.85 5.98
N TYR A 79 10.89 -10.50 5.88
CA TYR A 79 11.39 -9.41 5.05
C TYR A 79 12.47 -9.89 4.09
N ARG A 80 12.56 -9.23 2.94
CA ARG A 80 13.58 -9.42 1.91
C ARG A 80 14.33 -8.11 1.70
N ARG A 81 15.62 -8.19 1.34
CA ARG A 81 16.37 -7.00 0.95
C ARG A 81 16.62 -7.01 -0.54
N LEU A 82 16.27 -5.90 -1.18
CA LEU A 82 16.43 -5.68 -2.61
C LEU A 82 17.37 -4.50 -2.82
N GLN A 83 18.42 -4.67 -3.59
CA GLN A 83 19.29 -3.56 -3.96
C GLN A 83 18.79 -2.93 -5.26
N ILE A 84 18.65 -1.60 -5.26
CA ILE A 84 18.34 -0.84 -6.47
C ILE A 84 19.57 -0.82 -7.38
N THR A 85 19.35 -1.16 -8.64
CA THR A 85 20.38 -1.15 -9.68
C THR A 85 20.43 0.23 -10.36
N THR A 86 21.64 0.67 -10.69
CA THR A 86 21.87 1.96 -11.38
C THR A 86 21.79 1.86 -12.89
N ASP A 87 21.67 0.65 -13.43
CA ASP A 87 21.65 0.37 -14.88
C ASP A 87 20.23 0.27 -15.47
N GLY A 88 19.21 0.60 -14.67
CA GLY A 88 17.82 0.61 -15.12
C GLY A 88 17.16 -0.77 -15.17
N ARG A 89 17.82 -1.84 -14.69
CA ARG A 89 17.19 -3.17 -14.57
C ARG A 89 16.17 -3.28 -13.43
N GLY A 90 16.06 -2.25 -12.59
CA GLY A 90 15.19 -2.23 -11.42
C GLY A 90 15.93 -2.65 -10.16
N VAL A 91 15.56 -3.79 -9.58
CA VAL A 91 16.10 -4.27 -8.29
C VAL A 91 16.64 -5.70 -8.39
N ILE A 92 17.63 -6.02 -7.57
CA ILE A 92 18.19 -7.37 -7.41
C ILE A 92 18.06 -7.83 -5.95
N SER A 93 18.04 -9.14 -5.69
CA SER A 93 18.10 -9.64 -4.31
C SER A 93 19.48 -9.36 -3.71
N ALA A 94 19.51 -8.71 -2.55
CA ALA A 94 20.73 -8.48 -1.76
C ALA A 94 21.02 -9.60 -0.77
N ASP A 95 20.14 -10.61 -0.71
CA ASP A 95 20.21 -11.72 0.25
C ASP A 95 20.94 -12.94 -0.32
N GLY A 96 21.07 -13.01 -1.66
CA GLY A 96 21.79 -14.07 -2.37
C GLY A 96 21.16 -15.46 -2.32
N ALA A 97 20.10 -15.67 -1.53
CA ALA A 97 19.44 -16.98 -1.41
C ALA A 97 18.64 -17.36 -2.67
N GLU A 98 17.86 -16.42 -3.20
CA GLU A 98 17.06 -16.61 -4.42
C GLU A 98 17.10 -15.34 -5.28
N PRO A 99 17.26 -15.46 -6.61
CA PRO A 99 17.33 -14.30 -7.49
C PRO A 99 15.97 -13.61 -7.64
N ALA A 100 16.00 -12.28 -7.68
CA ALA A 100 14.82 -11.47 -8.01
C ALA A 100 14.55 -11.50 -9.52
N LYS A 101 13.30 -11.77 -9.88
CA LYS A 101 12.80 -11.68 -11.26
C LYS A 101 11.91 -10.45 -11.37
N VAL A 102 12.30 -9.49 -12.19
CA VAL A 102 11.58 -8.22 -12.38
C VAL A 102 10.79 -8.25 -13.68
N SER A 103 9.54 -7.83 -13.63
CA SER A 103 8.68 -7.64 -14.79
C SER A 103 7.91 -6.33 -14.69
N ILE A 104 7.62 -5.69 -15.82
CA ILE A 104 6.82 -4.45 -15.86
C ILE A 104 5.35 -4.83 -15.93
N VAL A 105 4.53 -4.30 -15.02
CA VAL A 105 3.09 -4.61 -14.92
C VAL A 105 2.18 -3.44 -15.27
N GLY A 106 2.74 -2.36 -15.82
CA GLY A 106 2.02 -1.16 -16.24
C GLY A 106 1.89 -0.11 -15.12
N ASN A 107 1.29 1.04 -15.43
CA ASN A 107 1.05 2.13 -14.47
C ASN A 107 2.28 2.56 -13.65
N ASN A 108 3.46 2.57 -14.29
CA ASN A 108 4.74 2.88 -13.61
C ASN A 108 5.06 1.93 -12.44
N MET A 109 4.64 0.66 -12.53
CA MET A 109 4.89 -0.38 -11.54
C MET A 109 5.68 -1.55 -12.14
N ILE A 110 6.55 -2.13 -11.31
CA ILE A 110 7.21 -3.40 -11.54
C ILE A 110 6.69 -4.45 -10.55
N GLU A 111 6.61 -5.70 -11.00
CA GLU A 111 6.46 -6.85 -10.13
C GLU A 111 7.82 -7.53 -9.95
N VAL A 112 8.18 -7.76 -8.69
CA VAL A 112 9.42 -8.42 -8.28
C VAL A 112 9.05 -9.75 -7.63
N ALA A 113 9.42 -10.84 -8.28
CA ALA A 113 9.20 -12.20 -7.77
C ALA A 113 10.50 -12.78 -7.19
N ILE A 114 10.43 -13.31 -5.97
CA ILE A 114 11.51 -14.04 -5.29
C ILE A 114 10.90 -15.30 -4.70
N GLY A 115 11.26 -16.46 -5.24
CA GLY A 115 10.64 -17.72 -4.87
C GLY A 115 9.14 -17.72 -5.08
N LYS A 116 8.40 -17.81 -3.98
CA LYS A 116 6.93 -17.79 -3.95
C LYS A 116 6.35 -16.41 -3.61
N ASP A 117 7.20 -15.44 -3.30
CA ASP A 117 6.80 -14.09 -2.91
C ASP A 117 6.81 -13.18 -4.14
N ARG A 118 5.82 -12.28 -4.23
CA ARG A 118 5.73 -11.27 -5.28
C ARG A 118 5.40 -9.92 -4.66
N TYR A 119 6.11 -8.88 -5.09
CA TYR A 119 5.95 -7.51 -4.61
C TYR A 119 5.69 -6.59 -5.79
N ARG A 120 4.79 -5.61 -5.65
CA ARG A 120 4.65 -4.53 -6.63
C ARG A 120 5.29 -3.27 -6.11
N LEU A 121 6.30 -2.79 -6.84
CA LEU A 121 7.08 -1.61 -6.50
C LEU A 121 6.92 -0.56 -7.59
N PRO A 122 7.01 0.74 -7.26
CA PRO A 122 7.14 1.78 -8.26
C PRO A 122 8.37 1.53 -9.16
N ALA A 123 8.21 1.72 -10.47
CA ALA A 123 9.29 1.61 -11.45
C ALA A 123 10.34 2.72 -11.29
N ASN A 124 10.02 3.78 -10.53
CA ASN A 124 10.93 4.88 -10.18
C ASN A 124 11.66 4.65 -8.85
N THR A 125 11.83 3.42 -8.37
CA THR A 125 12.65 3.12 -7.18
C THR A 125 14.12 3.58 -7.31
N GLY A 126 14.51 4.29 -8.36
CA GLY A 126 15.58 5.28 -8.26
C GLY A 126 15.17 6.41 -7.30
N GLY A 127 15.63 6.31 -6.06
CA GLY A 127 15.38 7.25 -4.95
C GLY A 127 15.03 8.66 -5.41
N VAL A 128 13.83 9.10 -5.03
CA VAL A 128 13.43 10.51 -5.16
C VAL A 128 14.47 11.36 -4.41
N LYS A 129 15.06 12.29 -5.17
CA LYS A 129 16.00 13.29 -4.65
C LYS A 129 15.33 14.21 -3.65
#